data_AF-A0A9Q0T000-F1
#
_entry.id   AF-A0A9Q0T000-F1
#
_cell.length_a   1.000
_cell.length_b   1.000
_cell.length_c   1.000
_cell.angle_alpha   90.00
_cell.angle_beta   90.00
_cell.angle_gamma   90.00
#
_symmetry.space_group_name_H-M   'P 1'
#
loop_
_entity.id
_entity.type
_entity.pdbx_description
1 polymer ?
#
loop_
_entity_poly.entity_id
_entity_poly.type
_entity_poly.pdbx_seq_one_letter_code
_entity_poly.pdbx_strand_id
1 'polypeptide(L)'
;MWILNLAWNKTDIERRVHSIIDKFAERGLRSLGVARQEVPAGNNGSPGGPWEFIGLLPLFDPPCHDSAETIRRARELGVSVKMITGDQLAIGKETGRRLGMGTNMYPSSSLLGENKDGVGALPIEELIENAGGFATCS
;
A
#
# COMPACT_ATOMS: atom_id res chain seq x y z
N MET A 1 -3.09 7.11 7.27
CA MET A 1 -1.66 7.31 7.63
C MET A 1 -1.55 7.54 9.13
N TRP A 2 -0.83 6.70 9.90
CA TRP A 2 -0.74 6.82 11.36
C TRP A 2 -0.10 8.13 11.84
N ILE A 3 1.02 8.53 11.23
CA ILE A 3 1.75 9.76 11.61
C ILE A 3 0.91 11.02 11.42
N LEU A 4 0.03 11.05 10.41
CA LEU A 4 -0.87 12.17 10.18
C LEU A 4 -1.89 12.35 11.32
N ASN A 5 -2.27 11.28 12.02
CA ASN A 5 -3.17 11.35 13.17
C ASN A 5 -2.54 11.97 14.42
N LEU A 6 -1.20 12.06 14.47
CA LEU A 6 -0.49 12.71 15.56
C LEU A 6 -0.39 14.23 15.34
N ALA A 7 -0.45 14.68 14.09
CA ALA A 7 -0.22 16.07 13.71
C ALA A 7 -1.30 17.01 14.26
N TRP A 8 -0.87 18.11 14.89
CA TRP A 8 -1.78 19.08 15.51
C TRP A 8 -2.75 19.75 14.53
N ASN A 9 -2.32 19.92 13.28
CA ASN A 9 -3.08 20.55 12.19
C ASN A 9 -3.59 19.54 11.16
N LYS A 10 -3.85 18.28 11.56
CA LYS A 10 -4.29 17.20 10.67
C LYS A 10 -5.33 17.66 9.64
N THR A 11 -6.42 18.28 10.10
CA THR A 11 -7.57 18.63 9.25
C THR A 11 -7.19 19.59 8.12
N ASP A 12 -6.18 20.44 8.33
CA ASP A 12 -5.72 21.41 7.34
C ASP A 12 -4.83 20.75 6.27
N ILE A 13 -4.02 19.76 6.67
CA ILE A 13 -3.01 19.15 5.78
C ILE A 13 -3.45 17.82 5.17
N GLU A 14 -4.46 17.15 5.73
CA GLU A 14 -4.86 15.78 5.40
C GLU A 14 -5.12 15.58 3.91
N ARG A 15 -5.93 16.47 3.30
CA ARG A 15 -6.27 16.37 1.87
C ARG A 15 -5.02 16.46 0.98
N ARG A 16 -4.09 17.35 1.31
CA ARG A 16 -2.85 17.54 0.56
C ARG A 16 -1.93 16.32 0.73
N VAL A 17 -1.81 15.81 1.96
CA VAL A 17 -0.99 14.63 2.27
C VAL A 17 -1.51 13.41 1.52
N HIS A 18 -2.82 13.13 1.57
CA HIS A 18 -3.42 12.01 0.82
C HIS A 18 -3.21 12.14 -0.69
N SER A 19 -3.41 13.34 -1.26
CA SER A 19 -3.14 13.56 -2.69
C SER A 19 -1.69 13.26 -3.11
N ILE A 20 -0.71 13.54 -2.25
CA ILE A 20 0.71 13.22 -2.52
C ILE A 20 0.96 11.72 -2.40
N ILE A 21 0.36 11.06 -1.40
CA ILE A 21 0.46 9.60 -1.23
C ILE A 21 -0.08 8.89 -2.47
N ASP A 22 -1.23 9.31 -2.99
CA ASP A 22 -1.84 8.72 -4.18
C ASP A 22 -0.92 8.87 -5.41
N LYS A 23 -0.30 10.06 -5.60
CA LYS A 23 0.69 10.30 -6.67
C LYS A 23 1.95 9.44 -6.53
N PHE A 24 2.39 9.15 -5.30
CA PHE A 24 3.48 8.22 -5.06
C PHE A 24 3.05 6.79 -5.39
N ALA A 25 1.85 6.39 -4.98
CA ALA A 25 1.30 5.07 -5.24
C ALA A 25 1.12 4.78 -6.74
N GLU A 26 0.66 5.76 -7.53
CA GLU A 26 0.58 5.68 -9.00
C GLU A 26 1.93 5.39 -9.66
N ARG A 27 3.02 5.78 -9.02
CA ARG A 27 4.40 5.54 -9.49
C ARG A 27 5.02 4.27 -8.91
N GLY A 28 4.28 3.53 -8.10
CA GLY A 28 4.78 2.35 -7.37
C GLY A 28 5.71 2.70 -6.21
N LEU A 29 5.52 3.87 -5.59
CA LEU A 29 6.34 4.35 -4.48
C LEU A 29 5.56 4.28 -3.17
N ARG A 30 6.17 3.69 -2.15
CA ARG A 30 5.64 3.63 -0.79
C ARG A 30 5.84 4.98 -0.09
N SER A 31 4.86 5.43 0.66
CA SER A 31 4.94 6.72 1.37
C SER A 31 5.36 6.53 2.83
N LEU A 32 6.43 7.21 3.26
CA LEU A 32 6.84 7.29 4.66
C LEU A 32 6.55 8.69 5.21
N GLY A 33 5.67 8.79 6.21
CA GLY A 33 5.38 10.05 6.91
C GLY A 33 6.41 10.34 8.00
N VAL A 34 6.86 11.59 8.07
CA VAL A 34 7.80 12.06 9.10
C VAL A 34 7.13 13.16 9.92
N ALA A 35 7.19 13.02 11.24
CA ALA A 35 6.77 14.05 12.17
C ALA A 35 7.83 14.26 13.25
N ARG A 36 7.86 15.46 13.81
CA ARG A 36 8.77 15.88 14.87
C ARG A 36 7.96 16.39 16.05
N GLN A 37 8.46 16.18 17.25
CA GLN A 37 7.94 16.77 18.47
C GLN A 37 9.11 17.38 19.25
N GLU A 38 8.90 18.54 19.86
CA GLU A 38 9.86 19.11 20.80
C GLU A 38 9.57 18.63 22.22
N VAL A 39 10.61 18.32 23.00
CA VAL A 39 10.49 17.87 24.40
C VAL A 39 11.24 18.86 25.29
N PRO A 40 10.56 19.90 25.84
CA PRO A 40 11.22 20.98 26.58
C PRO A 40 12.03 20.51 27.79
N ALA A 41 11.58 19.44 28.45
CA ALA A 41 12.22 18.91 29.66
C ALA A 41 13.50 18.09 29.39
N GLY A 42 13.80 17.76 28.13
CA GLY A 42 15.07 17.15 27.71
C GLY A 42 15.38 15.76 28.27
N ASN A 43 14.40 15.09 28.90
CA ASN A 43 14.57 13.75 29.47
C ASN A 43 13.54 12.76 28.90
N ASN A 44 13.92 11.47 28.91
CA ASN A 44 13.07 10.40 28.42
C ASN A 44 11.83 10.24 29.31
N GLY A 45 10.64 10.25 28.70
CA GLY A 45 9.36 10.05 29.40
C GLY A 45 8.62 11.34 29.76
N SER A 46 9.21 12.52 29.54
CA SER A 46 8.47 13.78 29.67
C SER A 46 7.48 13.99 28.52
N PRO A 47 6.31 14.61 28.78
CA PRO A 47 5.38 14.96 27.71
C PRO A 47 6.02 16.00 26.78
N GLY A 48 6.00 15.72 25.48
CA GLY A 48 6.41 16.66 24.45
C GLY A 48 5.29 17.63 24.04
N GLY A 49 5.64 18.62 23.22
CA GLY A 49 4.68 19.55 22.60
C GLY A 49 3.79 18.89 21.53
N PRO A 50 3.04 19.66 20.73
CA PRO A 50 2.32 19.10 19.60
C PRO A 50 3.27 18.45 18.57
N TRP A 51 2.83 17.36 17.92
CA TRP A 51 3.57 16.78 16.79
C TRP A 51 3.39 17.66 15.56
N GLU A 52 4.50 18.05 14.96
CA GLU A 52 4.57 18.75 13.69
C GLU A 52 4.80 17.73 12.56
N PHE A 53 3.90 17.71 11.57
CA PHE A 53 4.11 16.92 10.37
C PHE A 53 5.14 17.61 9.48
N ILE A 54 6.28 16.96 9.27
CA ILE A 54 7.41 17.53 8.51
C ILE A 54 7.26 17.24 7.02
N GLY A 55 6.82 16.03 6.66
CA GLY A 55 6.67 15.68 5.24
C GLY A 55 6.47 14.20 4.96
N LEU A 56 6.49 13.90 3.66
CA LEU A 56 6.42 12.56 3.09
C LEU A 56 7.70 12.26 2.32
N LEU A 57 8.27 11.07 2.54
CA LEU A 57 9.37 10.55 1.74
C LEU A 57 8.84 9.40 0.86
N PRO A 58 9.02 9.47 -0.47
CA PRO A 58 8.75 8.34 -1.34
C PRO A 58 9.87 7.30 -1.22
N LEU A 59 9.50 6.05 -0.99
CA LEU A 59 10.40 4.90 -0.94
C LEU A 59 10.11 4.01 -2.14
N PHE A 60 11.15 3.67 -2.88
CA PHE A 60 11.06 2.69 -3.96
C PHE A 60 11.56 1.35 -3.46
N ASP A 61 10.72 0.32 -3.57
CA ASP A 61 11.07 -1.06 -3.27
C ASP A 61 11.20 -1.85 -4.58
N PRO A 62 12.42 -1.96 -5.15
CA PRO A 62 12.61 -2.66 -6.41
C PRO A 62 12.32 -4.15 -6.22
N PRO A 63 11.60 -4.79 -7.16
CA PRO A 63 11.50 -6.24 -7.14
C PRO A 63 12.88 -6.90 -7.26
N CYS A 64 13.05 -8.08 -6.66
CA CYS A 64 14.28 -8.82 -6.81
C CYS A 64 14.54 -9.14 -8.30
N HIS A 65 15.81 -9.08 -8.70
CA HIS A 65 16.25 -9.18 -10.09
C HIS A 65 15.82 -10.48 -10.80
N ASP A 66 15.59 -11.55 -10.04
CA ASP A 66 15.18 -12.87 -10.51
C ASP A 66 13.66 -13.12 -10.44
N SER A 67 12.89 -12.18 -9.88
CA SER A 67 11.46 -12.38 -9.60
C SER A 67 10.65 -12.53 -10.88
N ALA A 68 10.90 -11.71 -11.90
CA ALA A 68 10.19 -11.78 -13.17
C ALA A 68 10.43 -13.13 -13.88
N GLU A 69 11.68 -13.61 -13.86
CA GLU A 69 12.04 -14.91 -14.44
C GLU A 69 11.44 -16.07 -13.65
N THR A 70 11.46 -15.99 -12.32
CA THR A 70 10.84 -16.99 -11.45
C THR A 70 9.33 -17.09 -11.69
N ILE A 71 8.64 -15.96 -11.82
CA ILE A 71 7.21 -15.91 -12.14
C ILE A 71 6.93 -16.54 -13.51
N ARG A 72 7.76 -16.23 -14.52
CA ARG A 72 7.64 -16.81 -15.86
C ARG A 72 7.79 -18.33 -15.83
N ARG A 73 8.84 -18.85 -15.18
CA ARG A 73 9.09 -20.29 -15.06
C ARG A 73 7.99 -21.01 -14.29
N ALA A 74 7.50 -20.43 -13.20
CA ALA A 74 6.38 -20.99 -12.46
C ALA A 74 5.15 -21.17 -13.35
N ARG A 75 4.82 -20.17 -14.17
CA ARG A 75 3.70 -20.25 -15.14
C ARG A 75 3.91 -21.31 -16.21
N GLU A 76 5.13 -21.46 -16.73
CA GLU A 76 5.48 -22.52 -17.70
C GLU A 76 5.29 -23.93 -17.13
N LEU A 77 5.45 -24.08 -15.82
CA LEU A 77 5.19 -25.32 -15.08
C LEU A 77 3.72 -25.50 -14.66
N GLY A 78 2.82 -24.59 -15.08
CA GLY A 78 1.41 -24.63 -14.70
C GLY A 78 1.12 -24.14 -13.27
N VAL A 79 2.09 -23.50 -12.60
CA VAL A 79 1.93 -22.95 -11.26
C VAL A 79 1.54 -21.47 -11.36
N SER A 80 0.33 -21.15 -10.86
CA SER A 80 -0.14 -19.77 -10.77
C SER A 80 0.53 -19.03 -9.60
N VAL A 81 1.00 -17.81 -9.86
CA VAL A 81 1.64 -16.94 -8.86
C VAL A 81 0.73 -15.75 -8.58
N LYS A 82 0.44 -15.51 -7.30
CA LYS A 82 -0.40 -14.39 -6.82
C LYS A 82 0.41 -13.49 -5.90
N MET A 83 0.34 -12.18 -6.12
CA MET A 83 0.99 -11.20 -5.24
C MET A 83 0.19 -11.02 -3.95
N ILE A 84 0.85 -10.98 -2.79
CA ILE A 84 0.25 -10.58 -1.52
C ILE A 84 1.06 -9.39 -1.00
N THR A 85 0.40 -8.26 -0.77
CA THR A 85 1.06 -7.06 -0.24
C THR A 85 0.18 -6.28 0.73
N GLY A 86 0.81 -5.71 1.75
CA GLY A 86 0.19 -4.72 2.65
C GLY A 86 0.15 -3.31 2.08
N ASP A 87 0.76 -3.09 0.91
CA ASP A 87 0.72 -1.79 0.23
C ASP A 87 -0.64 -1.50 -0.41
N GLN A 88 -0.84 -0.25 -0.81
CA GLN A 88 -2.03 0.16 -1.55
C GLN A 88 -2.12 -0.55 -2.90
N LEU A 89 -3.35 -0.76 -3.37
CA LEU A 89 -3.63 -1.46 -4.61
C LEU A 89 -2.90 -0.88 -5.83
N ALA A 90 -2.75 0.45 -5.91
CA ALA A 90 -2.02 1.10 -7.00
C ALA A 90 -0.54 0.68 -7.05
N ILE A 91 0.12 0.58 -5.89
CA ILE A 91 1.51 0.13 -5.79
C ILE A 91 1.60 -1.34 -6.23
N GLY A 92 0.73 -2.20 -5.71
CA GLY A 92 0.69 -3.61 -6.08
C GLY A 92 0.50 -3.82 -7.59
N LYS A 93 -0.43 -3.07 -8.21
CA LYS A 93 -0.66 -3.12 -9.67
C LYS A 93 0.54 -2.66 -10.46
N GLU A 94 1.21 -1.58 -10.07
CA GLU A 94 2.40 -1.10 -10.76
C GLU A 94 3.58 -2.08 -10.64
N THR A 95 3.80 -2.65 -9.45
CA THR A 95 4.81 -3.70 -9.23
C THR A 95 4.48 -4.96 -10.03
N GLY A 96 3.22 -5.41 -10.01
CA GLY A 96 2.75 -6.56 -10.77
C GLY A 96 2.89 -6.38 -12.28
N ARG A 97 2.63 -5.17 -12.80
CA ARG A 97 2.86 -4.81 -14.20
C ARG A 97 4.34 -4.94 -14.57
N ARG A 98 5.26 -4.45 -13.73
CA ARG A 98 6.71 -4.57 -13.95
C ARG A 98 7.21 -6.01 -13.90
N LEU A 99 6.62 -6.85 -13.05
CA LEU A 99 6.94 -8.27 -12.89
C LEU A 99 6.29 -9.19 -13.93
N GLY A 100 5.46 -8.65 -14.84
CA GLY A 100 4.72 -9.46 -15.82
C GLY A 100 3.58 -10.28 -15.21
N MET A 101 3.15 -9.96 -13.98
CA MET A 101 2.05 -10.64 -13.30
C MET A 101 0.68 -10.21 -13.83
N GLY A 102 0.61 -9.02 -14.44
CA GLY A 102 -0.64 -8.36 -14.81
C GLY A 102 -1.18 -7.48 -13.68
N THR A 103 -2.36 -6.88 -13.91
CA THR A 103 -2.95 -5.88 -13.01
C THR A 103 -4.31 -6.30 -12.44
N ASN A 104 -4.71 -7.57 -12.63
CA ASN A 104 -5.96 -8.13 -12.10
C ASN A 104 -5.84 -8.38 -10.58
N MET A 105 -5.70 -7.30 -9.81
CA MET A 105 -5.51 -7.33 -8.36
C MET A 105 -6.67 -6.62 -7.65
N TYR A 106 -6.97 -7.10 -6.45
CA TYR A 106 -8.10 -6.62 -5.64
C TYR A 106 -7.64 -6.23 -4.24
N PRO A 107 -8.33 -5.29 -3.57
CA PRO A 107 -8.14 -5.10 -2.14
C PRO A 107 -8.61 -6.35 -1.40
N SER A 108 -7.87 -6.76 -0.37
CA SER A 108 -8.26 -7.86 0.53
C SER A 108 -9.67 -7.66 1.14
N SER A 109 -10.03 -6.41 1.47
CA SER A 109 -11.34 -6.06 2.03
C SER A 109 -12.51 -6.34 1.09
N SER A 110 -12.29 -6.36 -0.23
CA SER A 110 -13.30 -6.74 -1.21
C SER A 110 -13.66 -8.23 -1.15
N LEU A 111 -12.80 -9.07 -0.54
CA LEU A 111 -12.99 -10.52 -0.42
C LEU A 111 -13.60 -10.91 0.93
N LEU A 112 -13.39 -10.10 1.96
CA LEU A 112 -13.83 -10.37 3.34
C LEU A 112 -15.30 -10.00 3.60
N GLY A 113 -16.04 -9.60 2.56
CA GLY A 113 -17.49 -9.33 2.64
C GLY A 113 -17.86 -7.99 3.27
N GLU A 114 -16.90 -7.10 3.53
CA GLU A 114 -17.14 -5.78 4.13
C GLU A 114 -17.67 -4.73 3.12
N ASN A 115 -17.61 -5.01 1.82
CA ASN A 115 -18.25 -4.21 0.76
C ASN A 115 -19.14 -5.10 -0.12
N LYS A 116 -20.44 -5.14 0.20
CA LYS A 116 -21.47 -5.79 -0.64
C LYS A 116 -21.95 -4.93 -1.82
N ASP A 117 -21.42 -3.72 -1.95
CA ASP A 117 -21.89 -2.75 -2.95
C ASP A 117 -20.85 -2.60 -4.07
N GLY A 118 -20.78 -3.57 -5.00
CA GLY A 118 -20.10 -3.33 -6.27
C GLY A 118 -19.50 -4.51 -7.02
N VAL A 119 -19.38 -5.70 -6.43
CA VAL A 119 -18.89 -6.87 -7.18
C VAL A 119 -20.07 -7.61 -7.81
N GLY A 120 -20.56 -7.04 -8.91
CA GLY A 120 -21.50 -7.74 -9.78
C GLY A 120 -20.82 -8.92 -10.49
N ALA A 121 -21.48 -10.07 -10.43
CA ALA A 121 -21.45 -11.20 -11.37
C ALA A 121 -20.59 -12.45 -11.11
N LEU A 122 -19.60 -12.47 -10.20
CA LEU A 122 -18.81 -13.70 -9.93
C LEU A 122 -18.80 -14.06 -8.42
N PRO A 123 -18.91 -15.36 -8.07
CA PRO A 123 -18.63 -15.84 -6.71
C PRO A 123 -17.25 -15.39 -6.24
N ILE A 124 -17.12 -15.09 -4.94
CA ILE A 124 -15.86 -14.63 -4.33
C ILE A 124 -14.73 -15.65 -4.60
N GLU A 125 -15.06 -16.94 -4.59
CA GLU A 125 -14.14 -18.04 -4.87
C GLU A 125 -13.53 -17.93 -6.28
N GLU A 126 -14.35 -17.64 -7.29
CA GLU A 126 -13.90 -17.50 -8.68
C GLU A 126 -13.08 -16.23 -8.88
N LEU A 127 -13.41 -15.16 -8.14
CA LEU A 127 -12.62 -13.93 -8.13
C LEU A 127 -11.26 -14.16 -7.48
N ILE A 128 -11.20 -14.93 -6.39
CA ILE A 128 -9.95 -15.30 -5.73
C ILE A 128 -9.09 -16.16 -6.66
N GLU A 129 -9.70 -17.13 -7.34
CA GLU A 129 -9.02 -18.03 -8.26
C GLU A 129 -8.43 -17.28 -9.47
N ASN A 130 -9.14 -16.30 -10.02
CA ASN A 130 -8.70 -15.54 -11.20
C ASN A 130 -7.83 -14.31 -10.88
N ALA A 131 -7.77 -13.88 -9.62
CA ALA A 131 -6.95 -12.72 -9.23
C ALA A 131 -5.44 -12.99 -9.39
N GLY A 132 -4.71 -12.02 -9.93
CA GLY A 132 -3.24 -12.00 -9.98
C GLY A 132 -2.60 -11.54 -8.66
N GLY A 133 -3.39 -11.07 -7.70
CA GLY A 133 -2.90 -10.69 -6.38
C GLY A 133 -3.88 -9.89 -5.54
N PHE A 134 -3.51 -9.69 -4.28
CA PHE A 134 -4.27 -8.97 -3.28
C PHE A 134 -3.41 -7.92 -2.59
N ALA A 135 -3.99 -6.74 -2.43
CA ALA A 135 -3.35 -5.58 -1.81
C ALA A 135 -4.07 -5.21 -0.51
N THR A 136 -3.47 -4.29 0.24
CA THR A 136 -3.97 -3.82 1.54
C THR A 136 -4.28 -4.95 2.51
N CYS A 137 -3.51 -6.04 2.46
CA CYS A 137 -3.61 -7.15 3.41
C CYS A 137 -3.12 -6.66 4.78
N SER A 138 -4.03 -6.59 5.75
CA SER A 138 -3.81 -6.16 7.13
C SER A 138 -4.19 -7.26 8.10
#